data_AF-A0A821RL86-F1
#
_entry.id   AF-A0A821RL86-F1
#
_cell.length_a   1.000
_cell.length_b   1.000
_cell.length_c   1.000
_cell.angle_alpha   90.00
_cell.angle_beta   90.00
_cell.angle_gamma   90.00
#
_symmetry.space_group_name_H-M   'P 1'
#
loop_
_entity.id
_entity.type
_entity.pdbx_description
1 polymer ?
#
loop_
_entity_poly.entity_id
_entity_poly.type
_entity_poly.pdbx_seq_one_letter_code
_entity_poly.pdbx_strand_id
1 'polypeptide(L)' 'MATINSKHSSGSFNQKSLSNSSLGDGQVLYCLCRSSDCSTFMIACDACNIWYHGSCIGVSEKESARIENFFCHQCRR' A
#
# COMPACT_ATOMS: atom_id res chain seq x y z
N MET A 1 22.30 -47.76 9.38
CA MET A 1 22.12 -46.61 10.29
C MET A 1 21.11 -45.66 9.63
N ALA A 2 19.82 -45.84 9.90
CA ALA A 2 18.76 -45.02 9.33
C ALA A 2 18.11 -44.22 10.47
N THR A 3 18.16 -42.89 10.40
CA THR A 3 17.38 -42.02 11.30
C THR A 3 16.36 -41.28 10.45
N ILE A 4 15.15 -41.82 10.45
CA ILE A 4 13.93 -41.19 9.96
C ILE A 4 13.56 -40.03 10.91
N ASN A 5 13.70 -38.78 10.48
CA ASN A 5 13.02 -37.65 11.13
C ASN A 5 11.96 -37.08 10.19
N SER A 6 10.76 -37.63 10.33
CA SER A 6 9.52 -37.16 9.75
C SER A 6 9.11 -35.83 10.38
N LYS A 7 9.14 -34.75 9.60
CA LYS A 7 8.34 -33.55 9.89
C LYS A 7 7.59 -33.15 8.62
N HIS A 8 6.47 -33.82 8.38
CA HIS A 8 5.37 -33.25 7.62
C HIS A 8 4.43 -32.56 8.60
N SER A 9 4.38 -31.23 8.56
CA SER A 9 3.21 -30.44 8.91
C SER A 9 3.39 -29.09 8.21
N SER A 10 2.81 -28.95 7.01
CA SER A 10 1.55 -28.22 6.82
C SER A 10 1.75 -26.71 6.98
N GLY A 11 1.82 -26.00 5.86
CA GLY A 11 1.71 -24.54 5.87
C GLY A 11 2.51 -23.85 4.78
N SER A 12 1.96 -23.82 3.57
CA SER A 12 2.30 -22.77 2.60
C SER A 12 1.90 -21.42 3.19
N PHE A 13 2.86 -20.55 3.52
CA PHE A 13 2.66 -19.13 3.23
C PHE A 13 3.99 -18.39 3.07
N ASN A 14 4.07 -17.79 1.89
CA ASN A 14 5.17 -17.08 1.30
C ASN A 14 5.80 -16.04 2.24
N GLN A 15 7.10 -16.23 2.49
CA GLN A 15 7.99 -15.26 3.10
C GLN A 15 8.15 -14.07 2.12
N LYS A 16 7.20 -13.12 2.13
CA LYS A 16 7.43 -11.85 1.43
C LYS A 16 8.34 -10.98 2.29
N SER A 17 9.53 -10.80 1.72
CA SER A 17 10.60 -9.87 2.02
C SER A 17 10.31 -8.81 3.08
N LEU A 18 11.23 -8.80 4.04
CA LEU A 18 11.66 -7.62 4.77
C LEU A 18 12.01 -6.51 3.76
N SER A 19 11.23 -5.43 3.75
CA SER A 19 11.67 -4.13 3.24
C SER A 19 11.61 -3.11 4.38
N ASN A 20 12.34 -3.41 5.46
CA ASN A 20 12.79 -2.37 6.37
C ASN A 20 14.03 -1.70 5.76
N SER A 21 13.78 -0.72 4.87
CA SER A 21 14.82 0.18 4.39
C SER A 21 14.86 1.40 5.30
N SER A 22 15.73 1.36 6.30
CA SER A 22 16.22 2.56 6.97
C SER A 22 17.03 3.37 5.95
N LEU A 23 16.40 4.32 5.27
CA LEU A 23 17.06 5.31 4.40
C LEU A 23 16.44 6.69 4.64
N GLY A 24 17.21 7.55 5.31
CA GLY A 24 17.28 8.98 5.05
C GLY A 24 16.03 9.84 5.24
N ASP A 25 16.13 10.78 6.19
CA ASP A 25 15.78 12.19 6.01
C ASP A 25 14.73 12.52 4.93
N GLY A 26 13.48 12.78 5.34
CA GLY A 26 12.52 13.51 4.50
C GLY A 26 11.62 12.70 3.57
N GLN A 27 11.47 11.38 3.73
CA GLN A 27 10.42 10.65 3.00
C GLN A 27 9.03 11.07 3.50
N VAL A 28 8.40 12.00 2.80
CA VAL A 28 7.06 12.44 3.13
C VAL A 28 6.10 11.30 2.82
N LEU A 29 5.65 10.64 3.89
CA LEU A 29 4.72 9.52 3.81
C LEU A 29 3.34 10.05 3.44
N TYR A 30 2.97 9.90 2.18
CA TYR A 30 1.62 10.17 1.70
C TYR A 30 0.81 8.87 1.70
N CYS A 31 -0.52 8.98 1.80
CA CYS A 31 -1.46 7.86 1.94
C CYS A 31 -1.56 7.18 3.33
N LEU A 32 -2.70 6.52 3.56
CA LEU A 32 -3.07 5.77 4.77
C LEU A 32 -2.08 4.65 5.10
N CYS A 33 -1.50 4.04 4.06
CA CYS A 33 -0.62 2.88 4.19
C CYS A 33 0.79 3.24 4.67
N ARG A 34 1.12 4.53 4.80
CA ARG A 34 2.45 5.02 5.22
C ARG A 34 3.59 4.36 4.42
N SER A 35 3.34 4.10 3.15
CA SER A 35 4.27 3.40 2.26
C SER A 35 4.66 4.33 1.12
N SER A 36 5.95 4.36 0.77
CA SER A 36 6.46 5.12 -0.37
C SER A 36 6.35 4.33 -1.69
N ASP A 37 5.42 3.37 -1.76
CA ASP A 37 5.26 2.54 -2.94
C ASP A 37 4.56 3.33 -4.06
N CYS A 38 5.34 4.10 -4.82
CA CYS A 38 4.90 4.86 -5.99
C CYS A 38 4.52 3.97 -7.19
N SER A 39 4.37 2.65 -6.99
CA SER A 39 4.07 1.71 -8.08
C SER A 39 2.62 1.77 -8.55
N THR A 40 1.76 2.53 -7.86
CA THR A 40 0.33 2.66 -8.18
C THR A 40 -0.04 4.12 -8.41
N PHE A 41 -1.11 4.37 -9.16
CA PHE A 41 -1.57 5.74 -9.40
C PHE A 41 -1.98 6.42 -8.08
N MET A 42 -1.67 7.71 -7.99
CA MET A 42 -1.98 8.55 -6.83
C MET A 42 -3.02 9.60 -7.23
N ILE A 43 -3.90 9.94 -6.30
CA ILE A 43 -4.91 10.99 -6.46
C ILE A 43 -4.84 11.98 -5.30
N ALA A 44 -4.90 13.26 -5.61
CA ALA A 44 -4.87 14.34 -4.63
C ALA A 44 -6.30 14.68 -4.19
N CYS A 45 -6.49 14.88 -2.89
CA CYS A 45 -7.77 15.36 -2.35
C CYS A 45 -7.87 16.88 -2.51
N ASP A 46 -8.96 17.38 -3.10
CA ASP A 46 -9.16 18.83 -3.32
C ASP A 46 -9.30 19.61 -2.00
N ALA A 47 -9.91 19.00 -0.98
CA ALA A 47 -10.15 19.65 0.31
C ALA A 47 -8.90 19.74 1.21
N CYS A 48 -8.05 18.70 1.24
CA CYS A 48 -6.88 18.66 2.14
C CYS A 48 -5.54 18.67 1.41
N ASN A 49 -5.52 18.62 0.08
CA ASN A 49 -4.33 18.55 -0.77
C ASN A 49 -3.35 17.42 -0.41
N ILE A 50 -3.86 16.32 0.15
CA ILE A 50 -3.09 15.12 0.48
C ILE A 50 -3.20 14.12 -0.67
N TRP A 51 -2.08 13.46 -0.98
CA TRP A 51 -1.98 12.40 -1.98
C TRP A 51 -2.30 11.03 -1.39
N TYR A 52 -3.10 10.24 -2.11
CA TYR A 52 -3.51 8.90 -1.72
C TYR A 52 -3.33 7.92 -2.88
N HIS A 53 -2.92 6.69 -2.57
CA HIS A 53 -2.93 5.60 -3.53
C HIS A 53 -4.38 5.21 -3.82
N GLY A 54 -4.77 5.18 -5.09
CA GLY A 54 -6.11 4.76 -5.48
C GLY A 54 -6.52 3.43 -4.86
N SER A 55 -5.62 2.44 -4.88
CA SER A 55 -5.84 1.13 -4.28
C SER A 55 -6.14 1.19 -2.77
N CYS A 56 -5.59 2.15 -2.04
CA CYS A 56 -5.83 2.29 -0.59
C CYS A 56 -7.20 2.91 -0.27
N ILE A 57 -7.78 3.67 -1.20
CA ILE A 57 -9.08 4.35 -1.06
C ILE A 57 -10.16 3.70 -1.94
N GLY A 58 -9.86 2.55 -2.56
CA GLY A 58 -10.78 1.84 -3.46
C GLY A 58 -11.04 2.53 -4.80
N VAL A 59 -10.24 3.53 -5.17
CA VAL A 59 -10.31 4.17 -6.49
C VAL A 59 -9.43 3.37 -7.43
N SER A 60 -9.95 3.05 -8.62
CA SER A 60 -9.17 2.42 -9.70
C SER A 60 -8.75 3.47 -10.72
N GLU A 61 -7.74 3.18 -11.56
CA GLU A 61 -7.21 4.15 -12.54
C GLU A 61 -8.30 4.67 -13.51
N LYS A 62 -9.22 3.78 -13.89
CA LYS A 62 -10.42 4.11 -14.68
C LYS A 62 -11.36 5.08 -13.97
N GLU A 63 -11.47 4.96 -12.65
CA GLU A 63 -12.31 5.82 -11.83
C GLU A 63 -11.64 7.19 -11.69
N SER A 64 -10.34 7.23 -11.37
CA SER A 64 -9.59 8.48 -11.29
C SER A 64 -9.59 9.25 -12.60
N ALA A 65 -9.57 8.57 -13.75
CA ALA A 65 -9.67 9.23 -15.06
C ALA A 65 -11.01 9.95 -15.29
N ARG A 66 -12.06 9.58 -14.53
CA ARG A 66 -13.38 10.25 -14.57
C ARG A 66 -13.62 11.19 -13.38
N ILE A 67 -12.74 11.19 -12.38
CA ILE A 67 -12.88 12.03 -11.20
C ILE A 67 -12.11 13.33 -11.45
N GLU A 68 -12.83 14.42 -11.69
CA GLU A 68 -12.24 15.76 -11.74
C GLU A 68 -11.90 16.25 -10.32
N ASN A 69 -12.80 16.05 -9.36
CA ASN A 69 -12.63 16.47 -7.96
C ASN A 69 -12.70 15.26 -7.03
N PHE A 70 -11.56 14.88 -6.45
CA PHE A 70 -11.49 13.81 -5.48
C PHE A 70 -11.55 14.33 -4.05
N PHE A 71 -12.38 13.69 -3.23
CA PHE A 71 -12.43 13.93 -1.78
C PHE A 71 -12.11 12.63 -1.05
N CYS A 72 -11.15 12.66 -0.13
CA CYS A 72 -10.81 11.50 0.69
C CYS A 72 -11.91 11.20 1.72
N HIS A 73 -11.94 9.99 2.27
CA HIS A 73 -12.95 9.59 3.26
C HIS A 73 -13.08 10.54 4.45
N GLN A 74 -12.01 11.28 4.78
CA GLN A 74 -12.02 12.21 5.89
C GLN A 74 -12.64 13.57 5.56
N CYS A 75 -12.58 14.01 4.30
CA CYS A 75 -13.23 15.23 3.82
C CYS A 75 -14.66 14.98 3.30
N ARG A 76 -14.98 13.72 2.99
CA ARG A 76 -16.33 13.26 2.62
C ARG A 76 -17.26 13.03 3.81
N ARG A 77 -16.70 13.03 5.02
CA ARG A 77 -17.41 12.94 6.29
C ARG A 77 -17.93 14.31 6.69
#